data_AF-A0A969PHQ6-F1
#
_entry.id   AF-A0A969PHQ6-F1
#
_cell.length_a   1.000
_cell.length_b   1.000
_cell.length_c   1.000
_cell.angle_alpha   90.00
_cell.angle_beta   90.00
_cell.angle_gamma   90.00
#
_symmetry.space_group_name_H-M   'P 1'
#
loop_
_entity.id
_entity.type
_entity.pdbx_description
1 polymer ?
#
loop_
_entity_poly.entity_id
_entity_poly.type
_entity_poly.pdbx_seq_one_letter_code
_entity_poly.pdbx_strand_id
1 'polypeptide(L)'
;MYVYAQTNIQLFNQLRDRGYSNAELQEIFNAYQLTIELFTGQFRASGKTFIAHLVGTASILTHLRVSSKLIAAGLLHAAYSQGDFGGIGKPEIPRQSENEFEIRLARKSRNTLLDILL
;
A
#
# COMPACT_ATOMS: atom_id res chain seq x y z
N MET A 1 3.59 11.89 -18.17
CA MET A 1 2.86 10.60 -18.27
C MET A 1 3.62 9.59 -17.40
N TYR A 2 2.95 8.86 -16.50
CA TYR A 2 3.63 7.85 -15.67
C TYR A 2 3.99 6.63 -16.53
N VAL A 3 5.20 6.09 -16.36
CA VAL A 3 5.71 4.93 -17.13
C VAL A 3 4.93 3.65 -16.83
N TYR A 4 4.41 3.52 -15.61
CA TYR A 4 3.63 2.38 -15.15
C TYR A 4 2.20 2.78 -14.81
N ALA A 5 1.26 1.86 -14.98
CA ALA A 5 -0.15 2.06 -14.69
C ALA A 5 -0.35 2.46 -13.22
N GLN A 6 -1.34 3.32 -12.99
CA GLN A 6 -1.78 3.78 -11.67
C GLN A 6 -3.27 3.54 -11.43
N THR A 7 -4.02 3.18 -12.49
CA THR A 7 -5.43 2.83 -12.42
C THR A 7 -5.68 1.44 -13.02
N ASN A 8 -6.80 0.83 -12.67
CA ASN A 8 -7.23 -0.43 -13.26
C ASN A 8 -7.36 -0.32 -14.79
N ILE A 9 -7.94 0.76 -15.32
CA ILE A 9 -8.10 0.94 -16.77
C ILE A 9 -6.73 0.92 -17.46
N GLN A 10 -5.74 1.61 -16.91
CA GLN A 10 -4.38 1.62 -17.44
C GLN A 10 -3.74 0.22 -17.39
N LEU A 11 -3.89 -0.51 -16.27
CA LEU A 11 -3.34 -1.86 -16.12
C LEU A 11 -3.99 -2.85 -17.09
N PHE A 12 -5.32 -2.82 -17.23
CA PHE A 12 -6.03 -3.74 -18.13
C PHE A 12 -5.79 -3.43 -19.61
N ASN A 13 -5.59 -2.16 -19.96
CA ASN A 13 -5.13 -1.82 -21.31
C ASN A 13 -3.71 -2.37 -21.53
N GLN A 14 -2.79 -2.16 -20.58
CA GLN A 14 -1.45 -2.73 -20.66
C GLN A 14 -1.47 -4.26 -20.79
N LEU A 15 -2.30 -4.97 -20.03
CA LEU A 15 -2.42 -6.43 -20.12
C LEU A 15 -2.92 -6.88 -21.50
N ARG A 16 -3.92 -6.20 -22.07
CA ARG A 16 -4.41 -6.49 -23.42
C ARG A 16 -3.35 -6.23 -24.48
N ASP A 17 -2.63 -5.12 -24.38
CA ASP A 17 -1.54 -4.77 -25.29
C ASP A 17 -0.38 -5.78 -25.21
N ARG A 18 -0.23 -6.48 -24.08
CA ARG A 18 0.76 -7.55 -23.89
C ARG A 18 0.25 -8.94 -24.29
N GLY A 19 -0.99 -9.06 -24.75
CA GLY A 19 -1.54 -10.29 -25.30
C GLY A 19 -1.98 -11.32 -24.24
N TYR A 20 -2.25 -10.90 -23.00
CA TYR A 20 -2.82 -11.81 -22.00
C TYR A 20 -4.22 -12.26 -22.45
N SER A 21 -4.50 -13.55 -22.30
CA SER A 21 -5.76 -14.18 -22.67
C SER A 21 -6.93 -13.72 -21.77
N ASN A 22 -8.16 -13.92 -22.22
CA ASN A 22 -9.35 -13.58 -21.42
C ASN A 22 -9.39 -14.31 -20.07
N ALA A 23 -8.89 -15.54 -20.00
CA ALA A 23 -8.82 -16.30 -18.75
C ALA A 23 -7.81 -15.67 -17.77
N GLU A 24 -6.65 -15.23 -18.26
CA GLU A 24 -5.65 -14.54 -17.46
C GLU A 24 -6.13 -13.16 -17.00
N LEU A 25 -6.82 -12.41 -17.88
CA LEU A 25 -7.45 -11.15 -17.52
C LEU A 25 -8.49 -11.34 -16.41
N GLN A 26 -9.29 -12.42 -16.47
CA GLN A 26 -10.27 -12.73 -15.43
C GLN A 26 -9.59 -13.08 -14.10
N GLU A 27 -8.49 -13.84 -14.11
CA GLU A 27 -7.72 -14.16 -12.90
C GLU A 27 -7.20 -12.88 -12.22
N ILE A 28 -6.63 -11.96 -12.99
CA ILE A 28 -6.13 -10.67 -12.48
C ILE A 28 -7.29 -9.77 -12.03
N PHE A 29 -8.43 -9.82 -12.72
CA PHE A 29 -9.62 -9.05 -12.34
C PHE A 29 -10.17 -9.49 -10.99
N ASN A 30 -10.25 -10.80 -10.73
CA ASN A 30 -10.70 -11.33 -9.45
C ASN A 30 -9.77 -10.86 -8.30
N ALA A 31 -8.44 -10.86 -8.53
CA ALA A 31 -7.48 -10.32 -7.57
C ALA A 31 -7.65 -8.81 -7.35
N TYR A 32 -7.97 -8.06 -8.41
CA TYR A 32 -8.27 -6.64 -8.30
C TYR A 32 -9.57 -6.36 -7.54
N GLN A 33 -10.61 -7.18 -7.68
CA GLN A 33 -11.83 -7.04 -6.87
C GLN A 33 -11.53 -7.19 -5.38
N LEU A 34 -10.78 -8.23 -5.00
CA LEU A 34 -10.34 -8.39 -3.61
C LEU A 34 -9.43 -7.23 -3.15
N THR A 35 -8.62 -6.66 -4.05
CA THR A 35 -7.84 -5.45 -3.75
C THR A 35 -8.73 -4.25 -3.42
N ILE A 36 -9.87 -4.08 -4.08
CA ILE A 36 -10.82 -3.02 -3.74
C ILE A 36 -11.37 -3.25 -2.34
N GLU A 37 -11.81 -4.48 -2.04
CA GLU A 37 -12.40 -4.83 -0.74
C GLU A 37 -11.43 -4.55 0.42
N LEU A 38 -10.17 -4.97 0.29
CA LEU A 38 -9.19 -4.91 1.37
C LEU A 38 -8.58 -3.52 1.60
N PHE A 39 -8.53 -2.66 0.59
CA PHE A 39 -7.69 -1.45 0.63
C PHE A 39 -8.41 -0.14 0.29
N THR A 40 -9.74 -0.17 0.12
CA THR A 40 -10.52 1.05 -0.10
C THR A 40 -10.37 2.01 1.07
N GLY A 41 -10.24 3.30 0.77
CA GLY A 41 -10.05 4.36 1.78
C GLY A 41 -8.62 4.46 2.33
N GLN A 42 -7.71 3.54 1.98
CA GLN A 42 -6.31 3.63 2.40
C GLN A 42 -5.49 4.51 1.45
N PHE A 43 -4.60 5.32 2.03
CA PHE A 43 -3.72 6.23 1.29
C PHE A 43 -2.26 6.07 1.74
N ARG A 44 -1.34 6.38 0.82
CA ARG A 44 0.09 6.51 1.13
C ARG A 44 0.39 7.93 1.62
N ALA A 45 1.53 8.11 2.27
CA ALA A 45 2.01 9.43 2.70
C ALA A 45 2.10 10.47 1.56
N SER A 46 2.21 10.01 0.31
CA SER A 46 2.19 10.85 -0.89
C SER A 46 0.80 11.34 -1.32
N GLY A 47 -0.27 10.96 -0.60
CA GLY A 47 -1.66 11.30 -0.94
C GLY A 47 -2.27 10.42 -2.03
N LYS A 48 -1.52 9.49 -2.62
CA LYS A 48 -2.06 8.50 -3.56
C LYS A 48 -2.82 7.40 -2.82
N THR A 49 -3.85 6.84 -3.44
CA THR A 49 -4.54 5.65 -2.92
C THR A 49 -3.55 4.49 -2.79
N PHE A 50 -3.74 3.64 -1.79
CA PHE A 50 -2.94 2.43 -1.62
C PHE A 50 -3.13 1.49 -2.82
N ILE A 51 -4.33 1.43 -3.38
CA ILE A 51 -4.64 0.70 -4.61
C ILE A 51 -3.74 1.14 -5.79
N ALA A 52 -3.47 2.44 -5.96
CA ALA A 52 -2.58 2.90 -7.04
C ALA A 52 -1.15 2.35 -6.90
N HIS A 53 -0.66 2.12 -5.67
CA HIS A 53 0.62 1.47 -5.41
C HIS A 53 0.60 -0.01 -5.79
N LEU A 54 -0.48 -0.72 -5.44
CA LEU A 54 -0.67 -2.14 -5.80
C LEU A 54 -0.77 -2.33 -7.32
N VAL A 55 -1.55 -1.47 -7.99
CA VAL A 55 -1.65 -1.40 -9.45
C VAL A 55 -0.30 -1.11 -10.09
N GLY A 56 0.48 -0.17 -9.54
CA GLY A 56 1.83 0.11 -10.03
C GLY A 56 2.77 -1.10 -9.93
N THR A 57 2.67 -1.86 -8.85
CA THR A 57 3.44 -3.11 -8.67
C THR A 57 3.05 -4.14 -9.72
N ALA A 58 1.75 -4.37 -9.91
CA ALA A 58 1.24 -5.27 -10.94
C ALA A 58 1.65 -4.83 -12.36
N SER A 59 1.66 -3.53 -12.64
CA SER A 59 2.08 -2.96 -13.93
C SER A 59 3.55 -3.24 -14.25
N ILE A 60 4.43 -3.20 -13.25
CA ILE A 60 5.84 -3.58 -13.41
C ILE A 60 5.94 -5.08 -13.74
N LEU A 61 5.18 -5.93 -13.04
CA LEU A 61 5.15 -7.36 -13.31
C LEU A 61 4.63 -7.66 -14.73
N THR A 62 3.56 -6.98 -15.16
CA THR A 62 3.09 -7.04 -16.55
C THR A 62 4.16 -6.55 -17.53
N HIS A 63 4.95 -5.53 -17.18
CA HIS A 63 6.06 -5.07 -18.00
C HIS A 63 7.09 -6.19 -18.22
N LEU A 64 7.38 -6.98 -17.18
CA LEU A 64 8.28 -8.13 -17.20
C LEU A 64 7.69 -9.39 -17.85
N ARG A 65 6.43 -9.34 -18.33
CA ARG A 65 5.73 -10.45 -19.01
C ARG A 65 5.68 -11.75 -18.20
N VAL A 66 5.48 -11.64 -16.88
CA VAL A 66 5.35 -12.80 -16.00
C VAL A 66 3.93 -13.39 -16.03
N SER A 67 3.72 -14.53 -15.39
CA SER A 67 2.41 -15.18 -15.34
C SER A 67 1.33 -14.30 -14.69
N SER A 68 0.07 -14.49 -15.11
CA SER A 68 -1.10 -13.83 -14.52
C SER A 68 -1.18 -14.02 -13.00
N LYS A 69 -0.81 -15.22 -12.50
CA LYS A 69 -0.75 -15.52 -11.07
C LYS A 69 0.22 -14.64 -10.31
N LEU A 70 1.39 -14.37 -10.89
CA LEU A 70 2.37 -13.50 -10.25
C LEU A 70 1.92 -12.04 -10.28
N ILE A 71 1.24 -11.60 -11.35
CA ILE A 71 0.63 -10.26 -11.43
C ILE A 71 -0.48 -10.11 -10.38
N ALA A 72 -1.34 -11.12 -10.25
CA ALA A 72 -2.37 -11.18 -9.21
C ALA A 72 -1.77 -11.15 -7.79
N ALA A 73 -0.69 -11.89 -7.56
CA ALA A 73 0.05 -11.81 -6.30
C ALA A 73 0.63 -10.40 -6.06
N GLY A 74 1.08 -9.70 -7.10
CA GLY A 74 1.52 -8.30 -7.01
C GLY A 74 0.42 -7.33 -6.58
N LEU A 75 -0.82 -7.55 -7.03
CA LEU A 75 -1.99 -6.79 -6.56
C LEU A 75 -2.29 -7.06 -5.08
N LEU A 76 -2.09 -8.29 -4.63
CA LEU A 76 -2.46 -8.75 -3.28
C LEU A 76 -1.29 -8.79 -2.29
N HIS A 77 -0.10 -8.31 -2.67
CA HIS A 77 1.14 -8.57 -1.91
C HIS A 77 1.13 -8.02 -0.47
N ALA A 78 0.26 -7.05 -0.19
CA ALA A 78 0.10 -6.44 1.13
C ALA A 78 -1.17 -6.90 1.88
N ALA A 79 -1.88 -7.92 1.38
CA ALA A 79 -3.19 -8.34 1.92
C ALA A 79 -3.11 -8.62 3.43
N TYR A 80 -2.16 -9.43 3.88
CA TYR A 80 -2.07 -9.79 5.30
C TYR A 80 -1.54 -8.68 6.21
N SER A 81 -0.67 -7.81 5.70
CA SER A 81 -0.05 -6.77 6.52
C SER A 81 -0.89 -5.49 6.61
N GLN A 82 -1.56 -5.13 5.52
CA GLN A 82 -2.26 -3.85 5.38
C GLN A 82 -3.75 -4.00 5.03
N GLY A 83 -4.21 -5.19 4.62
CA GLY A 83 -5.61 -5.40 4.26
C GLY A 83 -6.53 -5.22 5.47
N ASP A 84 -7.69 -4.62 5.21
CA ASP A 84 -8.80 -4.56 6.14
C ASP A 84 -9.74 -5.74 5.88
N PHE A 85 -9.87 -6.61 6.89
CA PHE A 85 -10.74 -7.79 6.84
C PHE A 85 -12.03 -7.62 7.67
N GLY A 86 -12.37 -6.38 8.06
CA GLY A 86 -13.63 -6.09 8.75
C GLY A 86 -13.67 -6.51 10.23
N GLY A 87 -12.51 -6.52 10.90
CA GLY A 87 -12.42 -6.78 12.34
C GLY A 87 -12.72 -5.55 13.21
N ILE A 88 -13.01 -5.75 14.50
CA ILE A 88 -13.04 -4.68 15.51
C ILE A 88 -11.67 -4.00 15.46
N GLY A 89 -11.64 -2.73 15.06
CA GLY A 89 -10.48 -2.07 14.45
C GLY A 89 -9.15 -2.31 15.16
N LYS A 90 -8.05 -2.30 14.37
CA LYS A 90 -6.70 -2.10 14.93
C LYS A 90 -6.81 -0.94 15.93
N PRO A 91 -6.34 -1.08 17.18
CA PRO A 91 -6.33 0.06 18.10
C PRO A 91 -5.65 1.20 17.35
N GLU A 92 -6.32 2.35 17.27
CA GLU A 92 -5.72 3.56 16.74
C GLU A 92 -4.35 3.70 17.38
N ILE A 93 -3.28 3.55 16.59
CA ILE A 93 -1.98 4.00 17.04
C ILE A 93 -2.14 5.52 17.10
N PRO A 94 -2.14 6.15 18.28
CA PRO A 94 -2.30 7.58 18.35
C PRO A 94 -1.23 8.18 17.46
N ARG A 95 -1.63 9.08 16.53
CA ARG A 95 -0.65 9.96 15.89
C ARG A 95 0.14 10.58 17.04
N GLN A 96 1.46 10.34 17.08
CA GLN A 96 2.32 11.10 17.97
C GLN A 96 2.09 12.56 17.63
N SER A 97 1.27 13.24 18.44
CA SER A 97 1.08 14.67 18.30
C SER A 97 2.45 15.31 18.49
N GLU A 98 2.73 16.39 17.77
CA GLU A 98 4.01 17.12 17.85
C GLU A 98 4.39 17.45 19.32
N ASN A 99 3.41 17.49 20.22
CA ASN A 99 3.59 17.59 21.66
C ASN A 99 4.39 16.43 22.30
N GLU A 100 4.32 15.19 21.82
CA GLU A 100 5.08 14.08 22.43
C GLU A 100 6.58 14.19 22.17
N PHE A 101 6.98 14.76 21.04
CA PHE A 101 8.39 15.00 20.73
C PHE A 101 8.97 16.11 21.62
N GLU A 102 8.22 17.19 21.80
CA GLU A 102 8.56 18.29 22.73
C GLU A 102 8.55 17.82 24.19
N ILE A 103 7.58 17.01 24.61
CA ILE A 103 7.54 16.43 25.97
C ILE A 103 8.73 15.49 26.19
N ARG A 104 9.14 14.71 25.18
CA ARG A 104 10.30 13.81 25.26
C ARG A 104 11.62 14.59 25.31
N LEU A 105 11.74 15.70 24.56
CA LEU A 105 12.88 16.61 24.63
C LEU A 105 12.95 17.32 26.00
N ALA A 106 11.83 17.80 26.52
CA ALA A 106 11.74 18.45 27.83
C ALA A 106 11.95 17.49 29.03
N ARG A 107 11.73 16.19 28.85
CA ARG A 107 12.12 15.16 29.84
C ARG A 107 13.61 14.83 29.76
N LYS A 108 14.18 14.79 28.54
CA LYS A 108 15.61 14.54 28.33
C LYS A 108 16.49 15.69 28.83
N SER A 109 16.05 16.95 28.74
CA SER A 109 16.80 18.10 29.29
C SER A 109 16.74 18.18 30.82
N ARG A 110 15.65 17.72 31.46
CA ARG A 110 15.55 17.68 32.92
C ARG A 110 16.39 16.58 33.56
N ASN A 111 16.51 15.42 32.93
CA ASN A 111 17.36 14.35 33.45
C ASN A 111 18.86 14.68 33.31
N THR A 112 19.26 15.38 32.24
CA THR A 112 20.65 15.82 32.07
C THR A 112 21.07 16.93 33.04
N LEU A 113 20.14 17.75 33.54
CA LEU A 113 20.42 18.74 34.60
C LEU A 113 20.53 18.12 35.99
N LEU A 114 19.83 17.00 36.25
CA LEU A 114 19.93 16.26 37.52
C LEU A 114 21.21 15.41 37.61
N ASP A 115 21.72 14.93 36.47
CA ASP A 115 22.97 14.16 36.39
C ASP A 115 24.25 15.02 36.54
N ILE A 116 24.13 16.35 36.56
CA ILE A 116 25.27 17.29 36.77
C ILE A 116 25.32 17.82 38.22
N LEU A 117 24.28 17.56 39.02
CA LEU A 117 24.11 18.09 40.38
C LEU A 117 24.17 17.02 41.50
N LEU A 118 24.61 15.79 41.17
CA LEU A 118 24.96 14.72 42.12
C LEU A 118 26.37 14.19 41.80
#